data_AF-A0A137NR48-F1
#
_entry.id   AF-A0A137NR48-F1
#
_cell.length_a   1.000
_cell.length_b   1.000
_cell.length_c   1.000
_cell.angle_alpha   90.00
_cell.angle_beta   90.00
_cell.angle_gamma   90.00
#
_symmetry.space_group_name_H-M   'P 1'
#
loop_
_entity.id
_entity.type
_entity.pdbx_description
1 polymer ?
#
loop_
_entity_poly.entity_id
_entity_poly.type
_entity_poly.pdbx_seq_one_letter_code
_entity_poly.pdbx_strand_id
1 'polypeptide(L)'
;MLILTAIESIAGIGYLSNQMRCQIFGFFMHTFFRLEILIVTFLSMLRYLMIFHKFERGLKFWLSIIFFGSIPCVTIFLYAAVIKNYKPTPSNIQCLPYLGDDKFSIRMMLLTAANFLIPCWITTYCYFAIGWKVSRQLKTLKREAKTNGDLEGLKMIKRVKHKLVLQLIMDSKEALF
;
A
#
# COMPACT_ATOMS: atom_id res chain seq x y z
N MET A 1 6.64 -10.90 5.71
CA MET A 1 6.70 -12.27 5.16
C MET A 1 7.66 -13.20 5.92
N LEU A 2 8.87 -12.77 6.31
CA LEU A 2 9.88 -13.60 7.02
C LEU A 2 9.42 -14.22 8.35
N ILE A 3 8.61 -13.53 9.14
CA ILE A 3 8.12 -14.05 10.43
C ILE A 3 7.17 -15.25 10.19
N LEU A 4 6.46 -15.27 9.06
CA LEU A 4 5.48 -16.30 8.74
C LEU A 4 6.15 -17.59 8.28
N THR A 5 7.17 -17.49 7.44
CA THR A 5 8.00 -18.63 7.06
C THR A 5 8.74 -19.20 8.27
N ALA A 6 9.14 -18.36 9.23
CA ALA A 6 9.71 -18.83 10.49
C ALA A 6 8.67 -19.59 11.34
N ILE A 7 7.44 -19.09 11.48
CA ILE A 7 6.38 -19.77 12.23
C ILE A 7 6.00 -21.11 11.55
N GLU A 8 5.92 -21.14 10.22
CA GLU A 8 5.60 -22.35 9.45
C GLU A 8 6.69 -23.41 9.59
N SER A 9 7.97 -23.00 9.54
CA SER A 9 9.13 -23.86 9.77
C SER A 9 9.13 -24.48 11.17
N ILE A 10 8.66 -23.73 12.18
CA ILE A 10 8.59 -24.19 13.57
C ILE A 10 7.35 -25.07 13.82
N ALA A 11 6.21 -24.79 13.17
CA ALA A 11 4.93 -25.41 13.49
C ALA A 11 4.55 -26.62 12.60
N GLY A 12 5.23 -26.81 11.46
CA GLY A 12 5.04 -27.94 10.55
C GLY A 12 3.88 -27.81 9.56
N ILE A 13 3.93 -28.60 8.48
CA ILE A 13 3.05 -28.56 7.28
C ILE A 13 1.55 -28.77 7.59
N GLY A 14 1.21 -29.25 8.79
CA GLY A 14 -0.18 -29.47 9.23
C GLY A 14 -0.78 -28.36 10.09
N TYR A 15 -0.06 -27.27 10.39
CA TYR A 15 -0.51 -26.29 11.39
C TYR A 15 -1.87 -25.64 11.06
N LEU A 16 -2.13 -25.38 9.78
CA LEU A 16 -3.35 -24.76 9.28
C LEU A 16 -4.51 -25.74 9.04
N SER A 17 -4.32 -27.04 9.31
CA SER A 17 -5.40 -28.05 9.22
C SER A 17 -6.54 -27.79 10.22
N ASN A 18 -6.24 -27.14 11.35
CA ASN A 18 -7.25 -26.75 12.32
C ASN A 18 -8.00 -25.50 11.85
N GLN A 19 -9.31 -25.63 11.62
CA GLN A 19 -10.18 -24.55 11.12
C GLN A 19 -10.09 -23.27 11.96
N MET A 20 -10.03 -23.37 13.30
CA MET A 20 -9.93 -22.20 14.18
C MET A 20 -8.60 -21.47 14.01
N ARG A 21 -7.49 -22.21 13.86
CA ARG A 21 -6.17 -21.61 13.63
C ARG A 21 -6.12 -20.92 12.27
N CYS A 22 -6.66 -21.57 11.25
CA CYS A 22 -6.77 -21.02 9.90
C CYS A 22 -7.58 -19.72 9.87
N GLN A 23 -8.69 -19.65 10.61
CA GLN A 23 -9.52 -18.45 10.74
C GLN A 23 -8.77 -17.29 11.39
N ILE A 24 -8.18 -17.52 12.57
CA ILE A 24 -7.45 -16.49 13.32
C ILE A 24 -6.28 -15.97 12.48
N PHE A 25 -5.52 -16.90 11.90
CA PHE A 25 -4.38 -16.57 11.05
C PHE A 25 -4.78 -15.77 9.81
N GLY A 26 -5.78 -16.27 9.06
CA GLY A 26 -6.29 -15.58 7.87
C GLY A 26 -6.82 -14.19 8.21
N PHE A 27 -7.56 -14.04 9.32
CA PHE A 27 -8.04 -12.74 9.76
C PHE A 27 -6.91 -11.74 9.99
N PHE A 28 -5.91 -12.08 10.79
CA PHE A 28 -4.80 -11.18 11.08
C PHE A 28 -3.98 -10.86 9.83
N MET A 29 -3.62 -11.89 9.05
CA MET A 29 -2.81 -11.72 7.85
C MET A 29 -3.45 -10.78 6.83
N HIS A 30 -4.72 -11.03 6.48
CA HIS A 30 -5.42 -10.19 5.51
C HIS A 30 -5.67 -8.79 6.06
N THR A 31 -5.97 -8.65 7.36
CA THR A 31 -6.19 -7.33 7.98
C THR A 31 -4.92 -6.49 7.97
N PHE A 32 -3.77 -7.04 8.40
CA PHE A 32 -2.51 -6.30 8.45
C PHE A 32 -2.03 -5.87 7.07
N PHE A 33 -2.06 -6.76 6.07
CA PHE A 33 -1.67 -6.42 4.70
C PHE A 33 -2.50 -5.27 4.14
N ARG A 34 -3.80 -5.22 4.48
CA ARG A 34 -4.72 -4.18 4.03
C ARG A 34 -4.50 -2.85 4.74
N LEU A 35 -4.20 -2.89 6.03
CA LEU A 35 -3.80 -1.70 6.80
C LEU A 35 -2.51 -1.11 6.24
N GLU A 36 -1.52 -1.95 5.90
CA GLU A 36 -0.25 -1.50 5.32
C GLU A 36 -0.46 -0.74 4.01
N ILE A 37 -1.25 -1.29 3.09
CA ILE A 37 -1.58 -0.61 1.81
C ILE A 37 -2.33 0.69 2.04
N LEU A 38 -3.26 0.72 3.00
CA LEU A 38 -3.99 1.93 3.35
C LEU A 38 -3.06 3.00 3.91
N ILE A 39 -2.10 2.64 4.77
CA ILE A 39 -1.08 3.54 5.30
C ILE A 39 -0.20 4.09 4.15
N VAL A 40 0.27 3.24 3.24
CA VAL A 40 1.05 3.68 2.06
C VAL A 40 0.25 4.66 1.21
N THR A 41 -1.02 4.35 0.94
CA THR A 41 -1.95 5.21 0.19
C THR A 41 -2.13 6.57 0.84
N PHE A 42 -2.29 6.54 2.15
CA PHE A 42 -2.42 7.74 2.94
C PHE A 42 -1.17 8.61 2.93
N LEU A 43 0.01 8.01 3.09
CA LEU A 43 1.31 8.71 2.99
C LEU A 43 1.51 9.32 1.60
N SER A 44 1.12 8.63 0.53
CA SER A 44 1.17 9.18 -0.83
C SER A 44 0.23 10.38 -1.00
N MET A 45 -0.99 10.30 -0.48
CA MET A 45 -1.96 11.41 -0.51
C MET A 45 -1.47 12.62 0.30
N LEU A 46 -0.88 12.39 1.48
CA LEU A 46 -0.26 13.44 2.30
C LEU A 46 0.79 14.23 1.52
N ARG A 47 1.73 13.51 0.89
CA ARG A 47 2.78 14.13 0.06
C ARG A 47 2.19 14.92 -1.10
N TYR A 48 1.16 14.37 -1.76
CA TYR A 48 0.47 15.04 -2.85
C TYR A 48 -0.17 16.36 -2.39
N LEU A 49 -0.94 16.33 -1.30
CA LEU A 49 -1.64 17.50 -0.77
C LEU A 49 -0.68 18.59 -0.27
N MET A 50 0.43 18.19 0.36
CA MET A 50 1.48 19.11 0.78
C MET A 50 2.11 19.84 -0.43
N ILE A 51 2.41 19.11 -1.50
CA ILE A 51 3.07 19.69 -2.68
C ILE A 51 2.10 20.53 -3.52
N PHE A 52 0.87 20.08 -3.74
CA PHE A 52 -0.08 20.74 -4.65
C PHE A 52 -0.91 21.84 -3.98
N HIS A 53 -1.38 21.59 -2.76
CA HIS A 53 -2.35 22.45 -2.09
C HIS A 53 -1.76 23.19 -0.88
N LYS A 54 -0.47 23.00 -0.56
CA LYS A 54 0.18 23.54 0.65
C LYS A 54 -0.64 23.27 1.92
N PHE A 55 -1.26 22.09 1.97
CA PHE A 55 -2.25 21.78 2.99
C PHE A 55 -1.56 21.33 4.27
N GLU A 56 -1.46 22.23 5.24
CA GLU A 56 -0.88 21.95 6.56
C GLU A 56 -2.01 21.68 7.57
N ARG A 57 -2.30 20.41 7.83
CA ARG A 57 -3.21 19.98 8.90
C ARG A 57 -2.45 19.19 9.95
N GLY A 58 -2.91 19.31 11.19
CA GLY A 58 -2.33 18.58 12.32
C GLY A 58 -2.51 17.06 12.22
N LEU A 59 -1.61 16.31 12.86
CA LEU A 59 -1.57 14.83 12.86
C LEU A 59 -2.89 14.17 13.28
N LYS A 60 -3.67 14.79 14.17
CA LYS A 60 -4.95 14.25 14.66
C LYS A 60 -5.99 14.09 13.56
N PHE A 61 -6.08 15.05 12.64
CA PHE A 61 -6.99 14.99 11.49
C PHE A 61 -6.66 13.78 10.61
N TRP A 62 -5.36 13.55 10.41
CA TRP A 62 -4.85 12.48 9.58
C TRP A 62 -5.06 11.09 10.20
N LEU A 63 -4.81 10.95 11.50
CA LEU A 63 -5.11 9.72 12.25
C LEU A 63 -6.61 9.37 12.20
N SER A 64 -7.48 10.38 12.26
CA SER A 64 -8.93 10.18 12.12
C SER A 64 -9.30 9.57 10.77
N ILE A 65 -8.74 10.08 9.67
CA ILE A 65 -9.00 9.53 8.32
C ILE A 65 -8.52 8.09 8.20
N ILE A 66 -7.31 7.77 8.68
CA ILE A 66 -6.79 6.39 8.67
C ILE A 66 -7.73 5.48 9.46
N PHE A 67 -8.16 5.91 10.65
CA PHE A 67 -9.06 5.15 11.49
C PHE A 67 -10.37 4.86 10.76
N PHE A 68 -11.04 5.88 10.21
CA PHE A 68 -12.30 5.68 9.47
C PHE A 68 -12.11 4.82 8.20
N GLY A 69 -11.01 5.01 7.48
CA GLY A 69 -10.69 4.20 6.30
C GLY A 69 -10.41 2.72 6.62
N SER A 70 -9.91 2.42 7.82
CA SER A 70 -9.62 1.05 8.26
C SER A 70 -10.86 0.25 8.64
N ILE A 71 -11.94 0.90 9.08
CA ILE A 71 -13.19 0.26 9.50
C ILE A 71 -13.74 -0.72 8.45
N PRO A 72 -13.96 -0.34 7.17
CA PRO A 72 -14.49 -1.27 6.18
C PRO A 72 -13.58 -2.47 5.91
N CYS A 73 -12.26 -2.31 6.03
CA CYS A 73 -11.32 -3.42 5.90
C CYS A 73 -11.51 -4.42 7.05
N VAL A 74 -11.50 -3.94 8.29
CA VAL A 74 -11.64 -4.79 9.48
C VAL A 74 -13.00 -5.48 9.51
N THR A 75 -14.09 -4.78 9.18
CA THR A 75 -15.44 -5.36 9.23
C THR A 75 -15.64 -6.49 8.22
N ILE A 76 -15.09 -6.36 6.99
CA ILE A 76 -15.19 -7.42 5.97
C ILE A 76 -14.49 -8.71 6.42
N PHE A 77 -13.28 -8.62 6.99
CA PHE A 77 -12.55 -9.82 7.43
C PHE A 77 -13.08 -10.36 8.76
N LEU A 78 -13.52 -9.48 9.67
CA LEU A 78 -14.18 -9.91 10.90
C LEU A 78 -15.47 -10.67 10.59
N TYR A 79 -16.26 -10.18 9.63
CA TYR A 79 -17.45 -10.88 9.17
C TYR A 79 -17.12 -12.27 8.61
N ALA A 80 -16.06 -12.40 7.80
CA ALA A 80 -15.58 -13.68 7.30
C ALA A 80 -15.22 -14.66 8.44
N ALA A 81 -14.66 -14.14 9.53
CA ALA A 81 -14.24 -14.93 10.69
C ALA A 81 -15.46 -15.42 11.48
N VAL A 82 -16.46 -14.55 11.67
CA VAL A 82 -17.72 -14.88 12.37
C VAL A 82 -18.50 -15.97 11.64
N ILE A 83 -18.62 -15.88 10.31
CA ILE A 83 -19.32 -16.89 9.50
C ILE A 83 -18.49 -18.16 9.24
N LYS A 84 -17.26 -18.24 9.76
CA LYS A 84 -16.35 -19.37 9.63
C LYS A 84 -15.96 -19.76 8.19
N ASN A 85 -16.04 -18.82 7.24
CA ASN A 85 -15.77 -19.04 5.80
C ASN A 85 -14.30 -18.87 5.41
N TYR A 86 -13.37 -19.27 6.28
CA TYR A 86 -11.96 -19.40 5.91
C TYR A 86 -11.67 -20.82 5.47
N LYS A 87 -11.06 -20.97 4.30
CA LYS A 87 -10.56 -22.25 3.81
C LYS A 87 -9.06 -22.16 3.56
N PRO A 88 -8.29 -23.21 3.87
CA PRO A 88 -6.89 -23.28 3.48
C PRO A 88 -6.78 -23.34 1.95
N THR A 89 -5.72 -22.76 1.41
CA THR A 89 -5.34 -22.94 0.01
C THR A 89 -4.94 -24.40 -0.24
N PRO A 90 -4.95 -24.90 -1.49
CA PRO A 90 -4.49 -26.26 -1.80
C PRO A 90 -3.06 -26.56 -1.33
N SER A 91 -2.23 -25.53 -1.20
CA SER A 91 -0.87 -25.62 -0.65
C SER A 91 -0.81 -25.69 0.88
N ASN A 92 -1.92 -25.44 1.59
CA ASN A 92 -1.99 -25.28 3.05
C ASN A 92 -1.09 -24.16 3.63
N ILE A 93 -0.57 -23.26 2.80
CA ILE A 93 0.31 -22.15 3.24
C ILE A 93 -0.51 -20.94 3.69
N GLN A 94 -1.70 -20.74 3.11
CA GLN A 94 -2.51 -19.55 3.34
C GLN A 94 -3.96 -19.92 3.61
N CYS A 95 -4.63 -19.07 4.40
CA CYS A 95 -6.07 -19.15 4.62
C CYS A 95 -6.75 -17.98 3.95
N LEU A 96 -7.65 -18.28 3.01
CA LEU A 96 -8.37 -17.28 2.24
C LEU A 96 -9.81 -17.17 2.74
N PRO A 97 -10.33 -15.94 2.96
CA PRO A 97 -11.74 -15.74 3.23
C PRO A 97 -12.55 -15.85 1.93
N TYR A 98 -13.82 -16.28 2.04
CA TYR A 98 -14.78 -16.29 0.93
C TYR A 98 -14.39 -17.20 -0.26
N LEU A 99 -13.69 -18.31 0.00
CA LEU A 99 -13.34 -19.32 -1.03
C LEU A 99 -14.51 -20.30 -1.31
N GLY A 100 -15.75 -19.82 -1.27
CA GLY A 100 -16.96 -20.58 -1.54
C GLY A 100 -17.52 -20.30 -2.92
N ASP A 101 -18.17 -21.29 -3.52
CA ASP A 101 -18.88 -21.15 -4.81
C ASP A 101 -20.26 -20.48 -4.66
N ASP A 102 -20.62 -20.09 -3.44
CA ASP A 102 -21.86 -19.39 -3.18
C ASP A 102 -21.81 -17.96 -3.74
N LYS A 103 -22.95 -17.51 -4.29
CA LYS A 103 -23.10 -16.17 -4.88
C LYS A 103 -22.70 -15.05 -3.90
N PHE A 104 -22.82 -15.30 -2.58
CA PHE A 104 -22.46 -14.34 -1.55
C PHE A 104 -20.93 -14.22 -1.43
N SER A 105 -20.19 -15.33 -1.33
CA SER A 105 -18.72 -15.35 -1.35
C SER A 105 -18.14 -14.64 -2.56
N ILE A 106 -18.69 -14.87 -3.76
CA ILE A 106 -18.25 -14.19 -4.99
C ILE A 106 -18.38 -12.66 -4.86
N ARG A 107 -19.52 -12.17 -4.33
CA ARG A 107 -19.73 -10.73 -4.11
C ARG A 107 -18.76 -10.15 -3.09
N MET A 108 -18.51 -10.85 -1.99
CA MET A 108 -17.57 -10.42 -0.95
C MET A 108 -16.12 -10.43 -1.45
N MET A 109 -15.76 -11.39 -2.29
CA MET A 109 -14.46 -11.45 -2.96
C MET A 109 -14.28 -10.25 -3.89
N LEU A 110 -15.29 -9.92 -4.71
CA LEU A 110 -15.27 -8.72 -5.57
C LEU A 110 -15.15 -7.44 -4.76
N LEU A 111 -15.88 -7.32 -3.64
CA LEU A 111 -15.78 -6.16 -2.74
C LEU A 111 -14.37 -6.04 -2.15
N THR A 112 -13.78 -7.16 -1.73
CA THR A 112 -12.42 -7.22 -1.20
C THR A 112 -11.37 -6.86 -2.26
N ALA A 113 -11.58 -7.27 -3.51
CA ALA A 113 -10.75 -6.89 -4.65
C ALA A 113 -10.87 -5.38 -4.96
N ALA A 114 -12.08 -4.83 -4.97
CA ALA A 114 -12.29 -3.40 -5.16
C ALA A 114 -11.61 -2.55 -4.06
N ASN A 115 -11.72 -2.98 -2.80
CA ASN A 115 -11.05 -2.36 -1.67
C ASN A 115 -9.50 -2.46 -1.76
N PHE A 116 -8.96 -3.37 -2.57
CA PHE A 116 -7.52 -3.39 -2.91
C PHE A 116 -7.20 -2.40 -4.01
N LEU A 117 -7.97 -2.45 -5.09
CA LEU A 117 -7.65 -1.80 -6.34
C LEU A 117 -7.76 -0.27 -6.21
N ILE A 118 -8.76 0.22 -5.47
CA ILE A 118 -8.98 1.65 -5.24
C ILE A 118 -7.75 2.32 -4.60
N PRO A 119 -7.23 1.87 -3.44
CA PRO A 119 -6.05 2.49 -2.84
C PRO A 119 -4.81 2.40 -3.74
N CYS A 120 -4.59 1.27 -4.43
CA CYS A 120 -3.49 1.12 -5.39
C CYS A 120 -3.59 2.08 -6.59
N TRP A 121 -4.81 2.38 -7.06
CA TRP A 121 -5.01 3.38 -8.10
C TRP A 121 -4.73 4.80 -7.59
N ILE A 122 -5.19 5.12 -6.39
CA ILE A 122 -4.95 6.42 -5.76
C ILE A 122 -3.45 6.66 -5.53
N THR A 123 -2.71 5.67 -4.99
CA THR A 123 -1.25 5.78 -4.82
C THR A 123 -0.55 6.07 -6.14
N THR A 124 -0.88 5.30 -7.17
CA THR A 124 -0.30 5.43 -8.51
C THR A 124 -0.54 6.83 -9.08
N TYR A 125 -1.77 7.32 -8.96
CA TYR A 125 -2.12 8.67 -9.38
C TYR A 125 -1.33 9.74 -8.61
N CYS A 126 -1.26 9.64 -7.28
CA CYS A 126 -0.52 10.60 -6.45
C CYS A 126 0.96 10.66 -6.83
N TYR A 127 1.62 9.50 -6.98
CA TYR A 127 3.02 9.45 -7.38
C TYR A 127 3.25 10.03 -8.78
N PHE A 128 2.38 9.69 -9.74
CA PHE A 128 2.47 10.23 -11.09
C PHE A 128 2.32 11.76 -11.11
N ALA A 129 1.35 12.29 -10.36
CA ALA A 129 1.12 13.73 -10.28
C ALA A 129 2.29 14.48 -9.61
N ILE A 130 2.85 13.94 -8.51
CA ILE A 130 4.04 14.49 -7.85
C ILE A 130 5.22 14.51 -8.83
N GLY A 131 5.49 13.39 -9.51
CA GLY A 131 6.56 13.27 -10.50
C GLY A 131 6.42 14.27 -11.64
N TRP A 132 5.20 14.45 -12.14
CA TRP A 132 4.89 15.44 -13.18
C TRP A 132 5.19 16.88 -12.74
N LYS A 133 4.78 17.25 -11.52
CA LYS A 133 5.01 18.59 -10.99
C LYS A 133 6.48 18.89 -10.74
N VAL A 134 7.22 17.96 -10.13
CA VAL A 134 8.67 18.08 -9.92
C VAL A 134 9.40 18.20 -11.26
N SER A 135 9.00 17.42 -12.27
CA SER A 135 9.55 17.50 -13.64
C SER A 135 9.34 18.88 -14.27
N ARG A 136 8.17 19.51 -14.08
CA ARG A 136 7.93 20.88 -14.54
C ARG A 136 8.80 21.90 -13.80
N GLN A 137 8.90 21.82 -12.47
CA GLN A 137 9.73 22.73 -11.67
C GLN A 137 11.21 22.65 -12.07
N LEU A 138 11.73 21.44 -12.32
CA LEU A 138 13.11 21.23 -12.81
C LEU A 138 13.35 21.92 -14.16
N LYS A 139 12.37 21.92 -15.06
CA LYS A 139 12.48 22.62 -16.35
C LYS A 139 12.51 24.13 -16.16
N THR A 140 11.71 24.67 -15.26
CA THR A 140 11.71 26.10 -14.91
C THR A 140 13.04 26.53 -14.30
N LEU A 141 13.54 25.81 -13.28
CA LEU A 141 14.84 26.09 -12.65
C LEU A 141 15.99 26.01 -13.65
N LYS A 142 15.96 25.04 -14.58
CA LYS A 142 16.96 24.95 -15.65
C LYS A 142 16.91 26.15 -16.60
N ARG A 143 15.72 26.68 -16.89
CA ARG A 143 15.56 27.87 -17.74
C ARG A 143 16.10 29.11 -17.04
N GLU A 144 15.77 29.30 -15.77
CA GLU A 144 16.25 30.42 -14.95
C GLU A 144 17.78 30.42 -14.80
N ALA A 145 18.38 29.25 -14.48
CA ALA A 145 19.84 29.13 -14.39
C ALA A 145 20.54 29.43 -15.72
N LYS A 146 19.93 29.05 -16.86
CA LYS A 146 20.47 29.37 -18.19
C LYS A 146 20.39 30.86 -18.50
N THR A 147 19.31 31.53 -18.11
CA THR A 147 19.15 32.98 -18.29
C THR A 147 20.10 33.77 -17.41
N ASN A 148 20.40 33.29 -16.20
CA ASN A 148 21.30 33.97 -15.25
C ASN A 148 22.80 33.64 -15.44
N GLY A 149 23.15 32.72 -16.34
CA GLY A 149 24.55 32.32 -16.56
C GLY A 149 25.18 31.52 -15.41
N ASP A 150 24.37 30.98 -14.48
CA ASP A 150 24.86 30.24 -13.31
C ASP A 150 25.21 28.79 -13.66
N LEU A 151 26.50 28.54 -13.89
CA LEU A 151 27.03 27.20 -14.19
C LEU A 151 27.01 26.26 -12.97
N GLU A 152 27.04 26.77 -11.74
CA GLU A 152 27.01 25.95 -10.53
C GLU A 152 25.61 25.40 -10.29
N GLY A 153 24.58 26.24 -10.45
CA GLY A 153 23.18 25.84 -10.37
C GLY A 153 22.85 24.70 -11.35
N LEU A 154 23.38 24.75 -12.57
CA LEU A 154 23.21 23.67 -13.56
C LEU A 154 23.85 22.34 -13.13
N LYS A 155 25.02 22.38 -12.48
CA LYS A 155 25.66 21.16 -11.93
C LYS A 155 24.86 20.59 -10.76
N MET A 156 24.32 21.45 -9.88
CA MET A 156 23.47 21.03 -8.77
C MET A 156 22.18 20.34 -9.27
N ILE A 157 21.50 20.94 -10.25
CA ILE A 157 20.26 20.38 -10.85
C ILE A 157 20.51 18.99 -11.45
N LYS A 158 21.65 18.78 -12.12
CA LYS A 158 22.01 17.45 -12.66
C LYS A 158 22.17 16.41 -11.54
N ARG A 159 22.81 16.77 -10.42
CA ARG A 159 22.97 15.88 -9.26
C ARG A 159 21.62 15.54 -8.62
N VAL A 160 20.74 16.53 -8.43
CA VAL A 160 19.39 16.31 -7.89
C VAL A 160 18.58 15.39 -8.79
N LYS A 161 18.60 15.61 -10.11
CA LYS A 161 17.91 14.74 -11.07
C LYS A 161 18.39 13.29 -10.98
N HIS A 162 19.71 13.08 -10.90
CA HIS A 162 20.28 11.74 -10.78
C HIS A 162 19.90 11.07 -9.45
N LYS A 163 19.93 11.83 -8.34
CA LYS A 163 19.50 11.33 -7.02
C LYS A 163 18.02 10.92 -7.00
N LEU A 164 17.15 11.69 -7.65
CA LEU A 164 15.72 11.39 -7.75
C LEU A 164 15.46 10.11 -8.57
N VAL A 165 16.19 9.93 -9.68
CA VAL A 165 16.10 8.71 -10.48
C VAL A 165 16.60 7.49 -9.70
N LEU A 166 17.70 7.63 -8.95
CA LEU A 166 18.21 6.56 -8.09
C LEU A 166 17.22 6.19 -6.98
N GLN A 167 16.58 7.19 -6.34
CA GLN A 167 15.55 6.92 -5.33
C GLN A 167 14.36 6.15 -5.92
N LEU A 168 13.87 6.53 -7.10
CA LEU A 168 12.78 5.80 -7.76
C LEU A 168 13.16 4.37 -8.13
N ILE A 169 14.40 4.13 -8.59
CA ILE A 169 14.87 2.78 -8.91
C ILE A 169 15.04 1.93 -7.64
N MET A 170 15.52 2.54 -6.55
CA MET A 170 15.73 1.86 -5.28
C MET A 170 14.39 1.50 -4.60
N ASP A 171 13.46 2.46 -4.51
CA ASP A 171 12.11 2.25 -3.96
C ASP A 171 11.33 1.22 -4.81
N SER A 172 11.52 1.20 -6.13
CA SER A 172 10.91 0.20 -7.01
C SER A 172 11.48 -1.21 -6.82
N LYS A 173 12.73 -1.35 -6.36
CA LYS A 173 13.30 -2.66 -6.06
C LYS A 173 12.76 -3.22 -4.75
N GLU A 174 12.56 -2.38 -3.73
CA GLU A 174 11.95 -2.81 -2.47
C GLU A 174 10.50 -3.24 -2.64
N ALA A 175 9.75 -2.66 -3.59
CA ALA A 175 8.39 -3.10 -3.91
C ALA A 175 8.30 -4.45 -4.66
N LEU A 176 9.45 -5.00 -5.11
CA LEU A 176 9.55 -6.23 -5.89
C LEU A 176 9.99 -7.45 -5.07
N PHE A 177 10.27 -7.27 -3.76
CA PHE A 177 10.65 -8.31 -2.81
C PHE A 177 9.63 -8.42 -1.67
#